data_AF-A0A432S025-F1
#
_entry.id   AF-A0A432S025-F1
#
_cell.length_a   1.000
_cell.length_b   1.000
_cell.length_c   1.000
_cell.angle_alpha   90.00
_cell.angle_beta   90.00
_cell.angle_gamma   90.00
#
_symmetry.space_group_name_H-M   'P 1'
#
loop_
_entity.id
_entity.type
_entity.pdbx_description
1 polymer ?
#
loop_
_entity_poly.entity_id
_entity_poly.type
_entity_poly.pdbx_seq_one_letter_code
_entity_poly.pdbx_strand_id
1 'polypeptide(L)'
;MIIYERNFRVFVKLENGEERDFGWVFNEGYIKGDSEYFIATEKTIKDKDNPLVYLKTVKWAIFSGIDGRRLTDFFDWISPLGLVRGSSEYFRAEKDKMEALFSLDGRKTKWFQKIRDRGALTGESKYYWGKENGKYALYSIETNEKLTDNFKSSVLAGALLGKSERYIVGSYGDEI
;
A
#
# COMPACT_ATOMS: atom_id res chain seq x y z
N MET A 1 -5.11 8.39 -21.37
CA MET A 1 -5.48 9.28 -20.24
C MET A 1 -4.53 10.46 -20.15
N ILE A 2 -5.00 11.65 -19.78
CA ILE A 2 -4.15 12.83 -19.51
C ILE A 2 -4.36 13.24 -18.06
N ILE A 3 -3.29 13.35 -17.27
CA ILE A 3 -3.33 14.01 -15.97
C ILE A 3 -2.76 15.41 -16.13
N TYR A 4 -3.50 16.40 -15.65
CA TYR A 4 -3.03 17.77 -15.66
C TYR A 4 -3.56 18.53 -14.45
N GLU A 5 -2.87 19.61 -14.10
CA GLU A 5 -3.28 20.47 -12.99
C GLU A 5 -4.00 21.72 -13.51
N ARG A 6 -5.12 22.08 -12.86
CA ARG A 6 -5.86 23.32 -13.12
C ARG A 6 -6.44 23.83 -11.81
N ASN A 7 -6.27 25.12 -11.52
CA ASN A 7 -6.82 25.77 -10.30
C ASN A 7 -6.50 25.01 -9.01
N PHE A 8 -5.25 24.54 -8.86
CA PHE A 8 -4.81 23.76 -7.71
C PHE A 8 -5.57 22.44 -7.50
N ARG A 9 -6.11 21.86 -8.57
CA ARG A 9 -6.73 20.54 -8.58
C ARG A 9 -6.09 19.67 -9.65
N VAL A 10 -6.07 18.37 -9.41
CA VAL A 10 -5.53 17.38 -10.35
C VAL A 10 -6.70 16.81 -11.11
N PHE A 11 -6.75 17.07 -12.42
CA PHE A 11 -7.77 16.52 -13.29
C PHE A 11 -7.23 15.29 -14.01
N VAL A 12 -8.04 14.24 -14.06
CA VAL A 12 -7.79 13.05 -14.87
C VAL A 12 -8.81 13.05 -16.01
N LYS A 13 -8.31 13.20 -17.23
CA LYS A 13 -9.10 13.02 -18.44
C LYS A 13 -9.08 11.55 -18.86
N LEU A 14 -10.24 10.93 -18.73
CA LEU A 14 -10.50 9.52 -19.01
C LEU A 14 -10.58 9.25 -20.51
N GLU A 15 -10.55 7.97 -20.89
CA GLU A 15 -10.60 7.57 -22.30
C GLU A 15 -11.93 7.92 -22.98
N ASN A 16 -13.03 7.90 -22.23
CA ASN A 16 -14.35 8.36 -22.69
C ASN A 16 -14.43 9.90 -22.88
N GLY A 17 -13.35 10.63 -22.57
CA GLY A 17 -13.28 12.08 -22.65
C GLY A 17 -13.80 12.82 -21.42
N GLU A 18 -14.38 12.12 -20.44
CA GLU A 18 -14.79 12.73 -19.17
C GLU A 18 -13.59 13.17 -18.36
N GLU A 19 -13.77 14.25 -17.60
CA GLU A 19 -12.76 14.79 -16.70
C GLU A 19 -13.22 14.61 -15.26
N ARG A 20 -12.36 14.01 -14.44
CA ARG A 20 -12.58 13.88 -13.00
C ARG A 20 -11.59 14.71 -12.21
N ASP A 21 -12.10 15.32 -11.16
CA ASP A 21 -11.35 16.19 -10.24
C ASP A 21 -10.88 15.37 -9.04
N PHE A 22 -9.57 15.46 -8.78
CA PHE A 22 -8.92 14.93 -7.60
C PHE A 22 -8.18 16.06 -6.88
N GLY A 23 -8.18 16.00 -5.54
CA GLY A 23 -7.40 16.92 -4.73
C GLY A 23 -5.90 16.70 -4.93
N TRP A 24 -5.47 15.44 -4.85
CA TRP A 24 -4.09 15.05 -5.14
C TRP A 24 -3.97 13.61 -5.60
N VAL A 25 -2.91 13.35 -6.36
CA VAL A 25 -2.60 12.04 -6.94
C VAL A 25 -1.13 11.73 -6.69
N PHE A 26 -0.82 10.50 -6.30
CA PHE A 26 0.56 10.05 -6.16
C PHE A 26 1.22 9.90 -7.54
N ASN A 27 2.47 10.36 -7.70
CA ASN A 27 3.24 10.19 -8.93
C ASN A 27 3.83 8.77 -9.03
N GLU A 28 2.97 7.76 -9.08
CA GLU A 28 3.29 6.33 -9.12
C GLU A 28 2.21 5.58 -9.90
N GLY A 29 2.47 4.32 -10.26
CA GLY A 29 1.48 3.46 -10.88
C GLY A 29 1.12 3.89 -12.29
N TYR A 30 -0.17 4.10 -12.56
CA TYR A 30 -0.66 4.48 -13.88
C TYR A 30 0.11 5.66 -14.49
N ILE A 31 0.47 6.67 -13.69
CA ILE A 31 1.21 7.85 -14.19
C ILE A 31 2.56 7.49 -14.77
N LYS A 32 3.22 6.48 -14.21
CA LYS A 32 4.52 5.98 -14.68
C LYS A 32 4.40 4.83 -15.70
N GLY A 33 3.17 4.35 -15.95
CA GLY A 33 2.92 3.18 -16.77
C GLY A 33 3.21 1.84 -16.07
N ASP A 34 3.28 1.82 -14.73
CA ASP A 34 3.60 0.59 -13.98
C ASP A 34 2.38 -0.33 -13.82
N SER A 35 1.17 0.23 -13.78
CA SER A 35 -0.08 -0.52 -13.62
C SER A 35 -1.28 0.28 -14.12
N GLU A 36 -2.48 -0.31 -14.07
CA GLU A 36 -3.74 0.38 -14.40
C GLU A 36 -4.30 1.23 -13.24
N TYR A 37 -3.55 1.37 -12.15
CA TYR A 37 -4.06 1.91 -10.88
C TYR A 37 -3.31 3.15 -10.43
N PHE A 38 -3.99 4.07 -9.76
CA PHE A 38 -3.37 5.21 -9.09
C PHE A 38 -3.98 5.46 -7.71
N ILE A 39 -3.20 6.11 -6.83
CA ILE A 39 -3.64 6.50 -5.49
C ILE A 39 -3.99 7.99 -5.52
N ALA A 40 -5.18 8.33 -5.04
CA ALA A 40 -5.62 9.72 -4.98
C ALA A 40 -6.47 10.02 -3.74
N THR A 41 -6.62 11.32 -3.48
CA THR A 41 -7.62 11.87 -2.57
C THR A 41 -8.60 12.74 -3.36
N GLU A 42 -9.89 12.67 -3.01
CA GLU A 42 -10.92 13.55 -3.56
C GLU A 42 -10.98 14.90 -2.80
N LYS A 43 -10.27 15.02 -1.66
CA LYS A 43 -10.28 16.24 -0.84
C LYS A 43 -9.30 17.28 -1.38
N THR A 44 -9.81 18.43 -1.82
CA THR A 44 -8.98 19.58 -2.19
C THR A 44 -8.32 20.19 -0.94
N ILE A 45 -6.98 20.24 -0.95
CA ILE A 45 -6.19 20.88 0.13
C ILE A 45 -5.07 21.79 -0.40
N LYS A 46 -4.94 21.94 -1.72
CA LYS A 46 -3.90 22.78 -2.32
C LYS A 46 -4.18 24.29 -2.15
N ASP A 47 -5.39 24.65 -1.73
CA ASP A 47 -5.80 26.00 -1.33
C ASP A 47 -5.31 26.40 0.07
N LYS A 48 -4.73 25.45 0.83
CA LYS A 48 -4.21 25.71 2.18
C LYS A 48 -2.80 26.29 2.13
N ASP A 49 -2.45 27.10 3.13
CA ASP A 49 -1.12 27.75 3.24
C ASP A 49 0.04 26.74 3.21
N ASN A 50 -0.16 25.53 3.75
CA ASN A 50 0.81 24.43 3.69
C ASN A 50 0.11 23.10 3.37
N PRO A 51 -0.16 22.81 2.08
CA PRO A 51 -0.90 21.63 1.66
C PRO A 51 -0.24 20.33 2.14
N LEU A 52 1.10 20.30 2.23
CA LEU A 52 1.85 19.11 2.61
C LEU A 52 1.52 18.62 4.02
N VAL A 53 1.26 19.54 4.95
CA VAL A 53 0.85 19.19 6.32
C VAL A 53 -0.54 18.57 6.33
N TYR A 54 -1.46 19.10 5.52
CA TYR A 54 -2.83 18.63 5.46
C TYR A 54 -2.99 17.26 4.81
N LEU A 55 -2.02 16.80 4.01
CA LEU A 55 -2.03 15.44 3.44
C LEU A 55 -2.07 14.34 4.48
N LYS A 56 -1.52 14.59 5.67
CA LYS A 56 -1.57 13.64 6.78
C LYS A 56 -2.99 13.49 7.35
N THR A 57 -3.92 14.36 6.95
CA THR A 57 -5.31 14.41 7.44
C THR A 57 -6.32 13.98 6.39
N VAL A 58 -5.92 13.90 5.12
CA VAL A 58 -6.80 13.43 4.05
C VAL A 58 -6.78 11.91 3.99
N LYS A 59 -7.87 11.35 3.46
CA LYS A 59 -7.94 9.92 3.20
C LYS A 59 -7.65 9.65 1.73
N TRP A 60 -7.14 8.45 1.48
CA TRP A 60 -6.63 7.99 0.19
C TRP A 60 -7.39 6.75 -0.27
N ALA A 61 -7.61 6.62 -1.56
CA ALA A 61 -8.19 5.42 -2.17
C ALA A 61 -7.43 5.08 -3.46
N ILE A 62 -7.60 3.84 -3.93
CA ILE A 62 -7.10 3.40 -5.24
C ILE A 62 -8.22 3.60 -6.27
N PHE A 63 -7.84 4.12 -7.42
CA PHE A 63 -8.71 4.39 -8.56
C PHE A 63 -8.18 3.69 -9.81
N SER A 64 -9.10 3.33 -10.70
CA SER A 64 -8.80 2.85 -12.04
C SER A 64 -8.34 4.02 -12.90
N GLY A 65 -7.18 3.90 -13.53
CA GLY A 65 -6.68 4.85 -14.53
C GLY A 65 -7.37 4.71 -15.89
N ILE A 66 -8.27 3.75 -16.07
CA ILE A 66 -9.04 3.59 -17.32
C ILE A 66 -10.27 4.52 -17.30
N ASP A 67 -11.07 4.39 -16.25
CA ASP A 67 -12.39 5.02 -16.12
C ASP A 67 -12.53 5.93 -14.87
N GLY A 68 -11.46 6.11 -14.09
CA GLY A 68 -11.47 6.96 -12.90
C GLY A 68 -12.38 6.45 -11.79
N ARG A 69 -12.84 5.20 -11.87
CA ARG A 69 -13.69 4.59 -10.85
C ARG A 69 -12.87 4.31 -9.60
N ARG A 70 -13.43 4.66 -8.44
CA ARG A 70 -12.86 4.27 -7.14
C ARG A 70 -12.99 2.75 -6.97
N LEU A 71 -11.89 2.09 -6.65
CA LEU A 71 -11.83 0.63 -6.52
C LEU A 71 -11.77 0.17 -5.06
N THR A 72 -11.50 1.08 -4.12
CA THR A 72 -11.37 0.75 -2.70
C THR A 72 -12.13 1.74 -1.82
N ASP A 73 -12.29 1.37 -0.54
CA ASP A 73 -12.61 2.33 0.50
C ASP A 73 -11.48 3.35 0.68
N PHE A 74 -11.77 4.38 1.49
CA PHE A 74 -10.81 5.38 1.92
C PHE A 74 -10.01 4.90 3.14
N PHE A 75 -8.71 5.15 3.11
CA PHE A 75 -7.72 4.80 4.13
C PHE A 75 -6.93 6.03 4.59
N ASP A 76 -6.29 5.94 5.75
CA ASP A 76 -5.44 7.01 6.29
C ASP A 76 -4.20 7.20 5.41
N TRP A 77 -3.70 6.09 4.88
CA TRP A 77 -2.61 6.06 3.91
C TRP A 77 -2.64 4.75 3.12
N ILE A 78 -2.10 4.77 1.90
CA ILE A 78 -1.93 3.58 1.06
C ILE A 78 -0.49 3.58 0.54
N SER A 79 0.16 2.41 0.62
CA SER A 79 1.48 2.21 0.04
C SER A 79 1.41 2.16 -1.50
N PRO A 80 2.29 2.87 -2.22
CA PRO A 80 2.38 2.71 -3.67
C PRO A 80 3.03 1.37 -4.09
N LEU A 81 3.63 0.63 -3.16
CA LEU A 81 4.17 -0.71 -3.44
C LEU A 81 3.04 -1.72 -3.66
N GLY A 82 3.36 -2.81 -4.39
CA GLY A 82 2.39 -3.87 -4.68
C GLY A 82 1.51 -3.51 -5.86
N LEU A 83 0.19 -3.56 -5.65
CA LEU A 83 -0.82 -3.38 -6.70
C LEU A 83 -0.59 -2.14 -7.56
N VAL A 84 -0.31 -1.00 -6.93
CA VAL A 84 -0.19 0.28 -7.64
C VAL A 84 1.07 0.32 -8.52
N ARG A 85 2.18 -0.30 -8.10
CA ARG A 85 3.39 -0.44 -8.93
C ARG A 85 3.42 -1.73 -9.76
N GLY A 86 2.32 -2.47 -9.82
CA GLY A 86 2.21 -3.71 -10.60
C GLY A 86 3.08 -4.87 -10.11
N SER A 87 3.65 -4.80 -8.89
CA SER A 87 4.57 -5.84 -8.39
C SER A 87 3.85 -6.98 -7.67
N SER A 88 2.59 -6.82 -7.31
CA SER A 88 1.78 -7.81 -6.58
C SER A 88 0.30 -7.51 -6.77
N GLU A 89 -0.58 -8.50 -6.55
CA GLU A 89 -2.03 -8.30 -6.46
C GLU A 89 -2.46 -7.59 -5.16
N TYR A 90 -1.55 -7.49 -4.19
CA TYR A 90 -1.82 -6.92 -2.88
C TYR A 90 -1.38 -5.46 -2.78
N PHE A 91 -2.11 -4.67 -1.99
CA PHE A 91 -1.66 -3.36 -1.50
C PHE A 91 -1.70 -3.31 0.03
N ARG A 92 -0.86 -2.45 0.61
CA ARG A 92 -0.89 -2.16 2.05
C ARG A 92 -1.62 -0.86 2.30
N ALA A 93 -2.55 -0.86 3.24
CA ALA A 93 -3.24 0.34 3.68
C ALA A 93 -3.22 0.49 5.20
N GLU A 94 -3.24 1.75 5.65
CA GLU A 94 -3.29 2.14 7.05
C GLU A 94 -4.69 2.63 7.43
N LYS A 95 -5.17 2.21 8.60
CA LYS A 95 -6.36 2.75 9.26
C LYS A 95 -6.15 2.74 10.76
N ASP A 96 -6.39 3.87 11.42
CA ASP A 96 -6.26 4.03 12.87
C ASP A 96 -4.86 3.61 13.38
N LYS A 97 -3.80 3.98 12.63
CA LYS A 97 -2.39 3.62 12.88
C LYS A 97 -2.09 2.12 12.81
N MET A 98 -2.98 1.34 12.20
CA MET A 98 -2.80 -0.09 11.98
C MET A 98 -2.74 -0.38 10.48
N GLU A 99 -1.92 -1.33 10.09
CA GLU A 99 -1.70 -1.72 8.70
C GLU A 99 -2.28 -3.11 8.41
N ALA A 100 -2.82 -3.30 7.21
CA ALA A 100 -3.22 -4.60 6.69
C ALA A 100 -2.90 -4.70 5.19
N LEU A 101 -2.79 -5.93 4.67
CA LEU A 101 -2.75 -6.19 3.24
C LEU A 101 -4.16 -6.45 2.71
N PHE A 102 -4.42 -5.95 1.51
CA PHE A 102 -5.69 -6.01 0.80
C PHE A 102 -5.45 -6.46 -0.64
N SER A 103 -6.43 -7.14 -1.25
CA SER A 103 -6.61 -7.12 -2.70
C SER A 103 -7.78 -6.19 -3.04
N LEU A 104 -8.11 -6.06 -4.34
CA LEU A 104 -9.32 -5.36 -4.75
C LEU A 104 -10.61 -6.00 -4.24
N ASP A 105 -10.60 -7.28 -3.86
CA ASP A 105 -11.75 -7.96 -3.24
C ASP A 105 -11.88 -7.66 -1.73
N GLY A 106 -10.94 -6.92 -1.17
CA GLY A 106 -10.94 -6.50 0.23
C GLY A 106 -9.75 -7.02 1.03
N ARG A 107 -9.89 -6.91 2.36
CA ARG A 107 -8.81 -7.16 3.32
C ARG A 107 -8.43 -8.65 3.35
N LYS A 108 -7.13 -8.94 3.24
CA LYS A 108 -6.58 -10.30 3.24
C LYS A 108 -5.94 -10.69 4.56
N THR A 109 -5.48 -9.72 5.34
CA THR A 109 -4.86 -9.98 6.65
C THR A 109 -5.69 -9.38 7.78
N LYS A 110 -5.42 -9.81 9.02
CA LYS A 110 -5.81 -8.99 10.18
C LYS A 110 -5.03 -7.66 10.19
N TRP A 111 -5.41 -6.77 11.10
CA TRP A 111 -4.70 -5.52 11.34
C TRP A 111 -3.44 -5.77 12.19
N PHE A 112 -2.34 -5.11 11.83
CA PHE A 112 -1.05 -5.16 12.52
C PHE A 112 -0.59 -3.75 12.89
N GLN A 113 0.27 -3.61 13.89
CA GLN A 113 0.90 -2.32 14.19
C GLN A 113 1.80 -1.85 13.04
N LYS A 114 2.33 -2.81 12.27
CA LYS A 114 3.14 -2.59 11.06
C LYS A 114 3.22 -3.88 10.26
N ILE A 115 3.27 -3.77 8.94
CA ILE A 115 3.64 -4.83 8.01
C ILE A 115 4.90 -4.39 7.27
N ARG A 116 5.89 -5.26 7.11
CA ARG A 116 7.10 -4.93 6.33
C ARG A 116 6.79 -4.89 4.83
N ASP A 117 7.56 -4.09 4.10
CA ASP A 117 7.32 -3.88 2.66
C ASP A 117 7.57 -5.13 1.80
N ARG A 118 8.46 -6.02 2.24
CA ARG A 118 8.93 -7.17 1.46
C ARG A 118 8.03 -8.39 1.63
N GLY A 119 8.00 -9.25 0.62
CA GLY A 119 7.20 -10.48 0.60
C GLY A 119 5.94 -10.37 -0.23
N ALA A 120 4.80 -10.67 0.38
CA ALA A 120 3.52 -10.66 -0.31
C ALA A 120 3.20 -9.30 -0.95
N LEU A 121 3.51 -8.20 -0.28
CA LEU A 121 3.28 -6.85 -0.82
C LEU A 121 4.12 -6.58 -2.09
N THR A 122 5.35 -7.06 -2.17
CA THR A 122 6.24 -6.84 -3.33
C THR A 122 6.21 -7.98 -4.35
N GLY A 123 5.44 -9.04 -4.09
CA GLY A 123 5.38 -10.24 -4.93
C GLY A 123 6.60 -11.17 -4.82
N GLU A 124 7.52 -10.89 -3.89
CA GLU A 124 8.75 -11.69 -3.73
C GLU A 124 8.47 -13.10 -3.14
N SER A 125 7.38 -13.25 -2.38
CA SER A 125 6.90 -14.53 -1.87
C SER A 125 5.47 -14.43 -1.34
N LYS A 126 4.87 -15.56 -0.93
CA LYS A 126 3.57 -15.63 -0.26
C LYS A 126 3.59 -15.32 1.24
N TYR A 127 4.69 -14.80 1.77
CA TYR A 127 4.86 -14.54 3.19
C TYR A 127 4.95 -13.05 3.50
N TYR A 128 4.60 -12.66 4.71
CA TYR A 128 4.74 -11.28 5.18
C TYR A 128 5.11 -11.21 6.66
N TRP A 129 5.81 -10.14 7.06
CA TRP A 129 6.10 -9.87 8.47
C TRP A 129 5.06 -8.92 9.03
N GLY A 130 4.33 -9.36 10.04
CA GLY A 130 3.38 -8.53 10.79
C GLY A 130 3.90 -8.23 12.21
N LYS A 131 3.75 -6.98 12.66
CA LYS A 131 4.12 -6.52 14.01
C LYS A 131 2.91 -6.49 14.94
N GLU A 132 3.00 -7.18 16.06
CA GLU A 132 2.03 -7.16 17.16
C GLU A 132 2.76 -7.07 18.49
N ASN A 133 2.24 -6.27 19.42
CA ASN A 133 2.81 -6.09 20.76
C ASN A 133 4.33 -5.81 20.72
N GLY A 134 4.77 -4.97 19.78
CA GLY A 134 6.17 -4.58 19.64
C GLY A 134 7.07 -5.62 18.94
N LYS A 135 6.57 -6.79 18.55
CA LYS A 135 7.36 -7.89 17.97
C LYS A 135 6.85 -8.29 16.59
N TYR A 136 7.72 -8.81 15.74
CA TYR A 136 7.42 -9.31 14.41
C TYR A 136 7.28 -10.83 14.39
N ALA A 137 6.33 -11.35 13.61
CA ALA A 137 6.28 -12.76 13.25
C ALA A 137 6.01 -12.90 11.74
N LEU A 138 6.43 -14.02 11.16
CA LEU A 138 6.18 -14.33 9.76
C LEU A 138 4.81 -14.99 9.64
N TYR A 139 4.05 -14.59 8.63
CA TYR A 139 2.72 -15.10 8.34
C TYR A 139 2.63 -15.56 6.88
N SER A 140 1.78 -16.53 6.62
CA SER A 140 1.33 -16.89 5.26
C SER A 140 0.18 -15.97 4.83
N ILE A 141 0.24 -15.38 3.63
CA ILE A 141 -0.88 -14.60 3.10
C ILE A 141 -2.07 -15.48 2.69
N GLU A 142 -1.81 -16.75 2.35
CA GLU A 142 -2.83 -17.71 1.91
C GLU A 142 -3.67 -18.23 3.09
N THR A 143 -3.00 -18.60 4.19
CA THR A 143 -3.66 -19.23 5.35
C THR A 143 -3.86 -18.26 6.52
N ASN A 144 -3.20 -17.10 6.51
CA ASN A 144 -3.08 -16.17 7.64
C ASN A 144 -2.46 -16.79 8.91
N GLU A 145 -1.86 -17.98 8.80
CA GLU A 145 -1.21 -18.64 9.91
C GLU A 145 0.12 -17.99 10.24
N LYS A 146 0.41 -17.88 11.54
CA LYS A 146 1.69 -17.46 12.08
C LYS A 146 2.67 -18.64 11.98
N LEU A 147 3.80 -18.44 11.30
CA LEU A 147 4.76 -19.48 10.96
C LEU A 147 6.01 -19.50 11.86
N THR A 148 6.19 -18.46 12.67
CA THR A 148 7.41 -18.29 13.48
C THR A 148 7.07 -17.83 14.88
N ASP A 149 8.05 -17.89 15.78
CA ASP A 149 8.00 -17.13 17.04
C ASP A 149 7.97 -15.62 16.82
N ASN A 150 7.78 -14.88 17.92
CA ASN A 150 7.77 -13.43 17.95
C ASN A 150 9.19 -12.89 18.14
N PHE A 151 9.73 -12.18 17.15
CA PHE A 151 11.06 -11.57 17.18
C PHE A 151 11.00 -10.07 17.50
N LYS A 152 11.99 -9.54 18.21
CA LYS A 152 12.10 -8.08 18.44
C LYS A 152 12.37 -7.33 17.14
N SER A 153 13.21 -7.91 16.27
CA SER A 153 13.52 -7.38 14.94
C SER A 153 13.42 -8.48 13.89
N SER A 154 13.08 -8.07 12.66
CA SER A 154 13.01 -8.93 11.49
C SER A 154 14.09 -8.49 10.52
N VAL A 155 15.08 -9.35 10.23
CA VAL A 155 16.07 -9.11 9.18
C VAL A 155 15.65 -9.84 7.90
N LEU A 156 15.96 -9.23 6.76
CA LEU A 156 15.65 -9.61 5.39
C LEU A 156 16.03 -11.04 4.94
N ALA A 157 16.67 -11.85 5.77
CA ALA A 157 17.37 -13.05 5.31
C ALA A 157 16.52 -14.33 5.41
N GLY A 158 16.37 -15.01 4.27
CA GLY A 158 16.04 -16.43 4.19
C GLY A 158 14.69 -16.74 3.55
N ALA A 159 13.59 -16.31 4.18
CA ALA A 159 12.26 -16.87 3.88
C ALA A 159 11.53 -16.19 2.72
N LEU A 160 11.84 -14.91 2.49
CA LEU A 160 11.11 -14.04 1.56
C LEU A 160 11.73 -13.96 0.16
N LEU A 161 12.99 -14.36 -0.01
CA LEU A 161 13.73 -14.21 -1.28
C LEU A 161 13.57 -15.43 -2.22
N GLY A 162 12.54 -16.27 -2.02
CA GLY A 162 12.28 -17.44 -2.87
C GLY A 162 13.38 -18.51 -2.90
N LYS A 163 14.45 -18.38 -2.10
CA LYS A 163 15.60 -19.30 -2.12
C LYS A 163 15.45 -20.52 -1.20
N SER A 164 14.41 -20.60 -0.36
CA SER A 164 14.15 -21.77 0.49
C SER A 164 12.79 -21.69 1.19
N GLU A 165 12.05 -22.80 1.18
CA GLU A 165 10.85 -22.99 2.03
C GLU A 165 11.18 -23.14 3.53
N ARG A 166 12.47 -23.15 3.91
CA ARG A 166 12.93 -23.66 5.22
C ARG A 166 13.88 -22.74 6.00
N TYR A 167 14.29 -21.59 5.48
CA TYR A 167 15.23 -20.70 6.20
C TYR A 167 14.54 -19.41 6.62
N ILE A 168 14.26 -19.26 7.91
CA ILE A 168 13.76 -18.03 8.51
C ILE A 168 14.87 -17.51 9.44
N VAL A 169 15.41 -16.32 9.16
CA VAL A 169 16.40 -15.68 10.04
C VAL A 169 15.73 -14.53 10.80
N GLY A 170 15.52 -14.73 12.10
CA GLY A 170 15.08 -13.70 13.05
C GLY A 170 16.19 -13.42 14.06
N SER A 171 16.28 -12.18 14.56
CA SER A 171 17.22 -11.83 15.63
C SER A 171 16.46 -11.63 16.95
N TYR A 172 17.02 -12.20 18.02
CA TYR A 172 16.59 -11.96 19.40
C TYR A 172 17.42 -10.83 20.05
N GLY A 173 17.81 -9.80 19.29
CA GLY A 173 18.58 -8.64 19.75
C GLY A 173 17.77 -7.34 19.80
N ASP A 174 18.42 -6.24 20.17
CA ASP A 174 17.82 -4.90 20.16
C ASP A 174 17.60 -4.38 18.72
N GLU A 175 16.67 -3.43 18.55
CA GLU A 175 16.37 -2.81 17.24
C GLU A 175 17.64 -2.11 16.72
N ILE A 176 18.06 -2.43 15.49
CA ILE A 176 19.13 -1.72 14.76
C ILE A 176 18.49 -0.53 14.05
#